data_AF-A0A022MT75-F1
#
_entry.id   AF-A0A022MT75-F1
#
_cell.length_a   1.000
_cell.length_b   1.000
_cell.length_c   1.000
_cell.angle_alpha   90.00
_cell.angle_beta   90.00
_cell.angle_gamma   90.00
#
_symmetry.space_group_name_H-M   'P 1'
#
loop_
_entity.id
_entity.type
_entity.pdbx_description
1 polymer ?
#
loop_
_entity_poly.entity_id
_entity_poly.type
_entity_poly.pdbx_seq_one_letter_code
_entity_poly.pdbx_strand_id
1 'polypeptide(L)'
;MAAEYTPAGQTRVDIDRRLTAAEDGIEAGDFDFARQLAYEVLGEADRPADRVRAWNVVIDSCGQAMAEIADVFPEAVRDAGRDPGLLAQLHYRMSWRAWMVGGCATRAREHAVRAAELAARTGDRRTELMALTQQAALELFLGLPQAEATLAAALAAPHDVHAMTHHNGPVYLKHRFHLVRDELDEARAELRTLVYTLRQRGSADSLSQCLNGLAQVELLRGRCRPALALARQSLRITEDAGLSQGPAWYTLALAETAGGTLGQALAAAETARRHSEDDDDRLFLPRALHAEGRIRLFGGQPHQAAELLARTGRLETAQGQRDPATRRWHADLAEALALTGATDEARTVIARARSQAERLGRPGVLATLDRAAATVDAARGDLDRAVTGHERAAARLHAAGYPLEEARTRLALARLHRRRADEPAARTAFADALRVFTRAGARSWVTLTRTERDRPTPTPLPETPSWSEHLTSTERNVVTRAAQGATNRQIATGLALSVKTVEAALTRAYRKLGARSRVEITRIILGGAGG
;
A
#
# COMPACT_ATOMS: atom_id res chain seq x y z
N MET A 1 -38.27 3.40 -16.86
CA MET A 1 -39.71 3.71 -16.70
C MET A 1 -40.14 5.06 -17.26
N ALA A 2 -39.90 6.21 -16.62
CA ALA A 2 -40.43 7.49 -17.15
C ALA A 2 -39.91 7.88 -18.54
N ALA A 3 -38.66 7.53 -18.86
CA ALA A 3 -38.07 7.72 -20.18
C ALA A 3 -38.77 6.88 -21.27
N GLU A 4 -39.05 5.59 -21.01
CA GLU A 4 -39.65 4.64 -21.97
C GLU A 4 -41.09 4.99 -22.37
N TYR A 5 -41.82 5.71 -21.50
CA TYR A 5 -43.21 6.10 -21.73
C TYR A 5 -43.36 7.57 -22.16
N THR A 6 -42.30 8.20 -22.67
CA THR A 6 -42.40 9.58 -23.17
C THR A 6 -43.18 9.64 -24.48
N PRO A 7 -44.28 10.43 -24.57
CA PRO A 7 -45.06 10.52 -25.80
C PRO A 7 -44.26 11.09 -26.98
N ALA A 8 -44.52 10.56 -28.18
CA ALA A 8 -43.91 11.05 -29.41
C ALA A 8 -44.18 12.56 -29.63
N GLY A 9 -43.16 13.30 -30.08
CA GLY A 9 -43.24 14.74 -30.33
C GLY A 9 -42.75 15.66 -29.20
N GLN A 10 -42.25 15.10 -28.08
CA GLN A 10 -41.66 15.86 -26.97
C GLN A 10 -40.14 15.63 -26.82
N THR A 11 -39.38 15.78 -27.90
CA THR A 11 -37.94 15.43 -27.97
C THR A 11 -37.11 15.97 -26.80
N ARG A 12 -37.36 17.21 -26.35
CA ARG A 12 -36.62 17.79 -25.21
C ARG A 12 -36.94 17.10 -23.88
N VAL A 13 -38.21 16.82 -23.62
CA VAL A 13 -38.64 16.14 -22.38
C VAL A 13 -38.12 14.71 -22.37
N ASP A 14 -38.08 14.09 -23.55
CA ASP A 14 -37.51 12.75 -23.74
C ASP A 14 -36.01 12.72 -23.44
N ILE A 15 -35.22 13.62 -24.03
CA ILE A 15 -33.77 13.75 -23.75
C ILE A 15 -33.50 13.96 -22.25
N ASP A 16 -34.20 14.89 -21.60
CA ASP A 16 -33.99 15.17 -20.17
C ASP A 16 -34.33 13.96 -19.28
N ARG A 17 -35.40 13.22 -19.62
CA ARG A 17 -35.77 12.00 -18.91
C ARG A 17 -34.78 10.87 -19.13
N ARG A 18 -34.27 10.69 -20.35
CA ARG A 18 -33.23 9.68 -20.65
C ARG A 18 -31.93 10.00 -19.91
N LEU A 19 -31.49 11.26 -19.92
CA LEU A 19 -30.31 11.68 -19.16
C LEU A 19 -30.47 11.48 -17.65
N THR A 20 -31.63 11.85 -17.10
CA THR A 20 -31.93 11.62 -15.68
C THR A 20 -31.95 10.13 -15.35
N ALA A 21 -32.58 9.31 -16.19
CA ALA A 21 -32.57 7.85 -16.03
C ALA A 21 -31.16 7.25 -16.13
N ALA A 22 -30.30 7.80 -16.99
CA ALA A 22 -28.92 7.36 -17.10
C ALA A 22 -28.09 7.74 -15.87
N GLU A 23 -28.29 8.93 -15.30
CA GLU A 23 -27.68 9.35 -14.04
C GLU A 23 -28.15 8.50 -12.85
N ASP A 24 -29.45 8.19 -12.78
CA ASP A 24 -29.99 7.25 -11.79
C ASP A 24 -29.40 5.84 -11.97
N GLY A 25 -29.18 5.43 -13.22
CA GLY A 25 -28.50 4.18 -13.57
C GLY A 25 -27.08 4.12 -13.01
N ILE A 26 -26.30 5.21 -13.10
CA ILE A 26 -24.97 5.31 -12.46
C ILE A 26 -25.06 5.12 -10.95
N GLU A 27 -25.98 5.81 -10.27
CA GLU A 27 -26.14 5.70 -8.81
C GLU A 27 -26.58 4.30 -8.37
N ALA A 28 -27.32 3.60 -9.24
CA ALA A 28 -27.74 2.22 -9.04
C ALA A 28 -26.66 1.18 -9.41
N GLY A 29 -25.59 1.57 -10.11
CA GLY A 29 -24.54 0.67 -10.61
C GLY A 29 -24.86 0.00 -11.95
N ASP A 30 -25.94 0.38 -12.63
CA ASP A 30 -26.30 -0.12 -13.96
C ASP A 30 -25.61 0.69 -15.06
N PHE A 31 -24.29 0.50 -15.17
CA PHE A 31 -23.44 1.29 -16.07
C PHE A 31 -23.70 1.04 -17.54
N ASP A 32 -24.09 -0.17 -17.92
CA ASP A 32 -24.39 -0.50 -19.31
C ASP A 32 -25.69 0.17 -19.75
N PHE A 33 -26.73 0.15 -18.91
CA PHE A 33 -27.95 0.92 -19.13
C PHE A 33 -27.68 2.42 -19.24
N ALA A 34 -26.90 2.97 -18.30
CA ALA A 34 -26.54 4.39 -18.31
C ALA A 34 -25.79 4.79 -19.59
N ARG A 35 -24.81 3.97 -20.00
CA ARG A 35 -23.99 4.23 -21.20
C ARG A 35 -24.82 4.10 -22.48
N GLN A 36 -25.73 3.13 -22.54
CA GLN A 36 -26.65 3.00 -23.66
C GLN A 36 -27.49 4.27 -23.86
N LEU A 37 -28.18 4.73 -22.80
CA LEU A 37 -29.00 5.94 -22.88
C LEU A 37 -28.18 7.18 -23.23
N ALA A 38 -26.96 7.29 -22.69
CA ALA A 38 -26.07 8.39 -23.02
C ALA A 38 -25.70 8.42 -24.52
N TYR A 39 -25.37 7.26 -25.12
CA TYR A 39 -25.06 7.20 -26.55
C TYR A 39 -26.27 7.45 -27.44
N GLU A 40 -27.46 7.00 -27.04
CA GLU A 40 -28.72 7.34 -27.73
C GLU A 40 -28.93 8.87 -27.73
N VAL A 41 -28.76 9.52 -26.58
CA VAL A 41 -28.84 10.99 -26.48
C VAL A 41 -27.76 11.68 -27.32
N LEU A 42 -26.53 11.17 -27.37
CA LEU A 42 -25.45 11.73 -28.20
C LEU A 42 -25.73 11.63 -29.71
N GLY A 43 -26.56 10.67 -30.14
CA GLY A 43 -27.00 10.55 -31.53
C GLY A 43 -28.08 11.56 -31.93
N GLU A 44 -28.87 12.05 -30.96
CA GLU A 44 -30.08 12.84 -31.21
C GLU A 44 -29.99 14.30 -30.73
N ALA A 45 -29.17 14.59 -29.71
CA ALA A 45 -29.15 15.90 -29.05
C ALA A 45 -28.29 16.93 -29.80
N ASP A 46 -28.88 18.09 -30.08
CA ASP A 46 -28.21 19.25 -30.69
C ASP A 46 -27.65 20.26 -29.66
N ARG A 47 -28.18 20.29 -28.44
CA ARG A 47 -27.80 21.29 -27.43
C ARG A 47 -26.49 20.88 -26.76
N PRO A 48 -25.48 21.77 -26.71
CA PRO A 48 -24.22 21.52 -26.01
C PRO A 48 -24.37 20.98 -24.58
N ALA A 49 -25.33 21.52 -23.81
CA ALA A 49 -25.56 21.10 -22.44
C ALA A 49 -26.04 19.65 -22.31
N ASP A 50 -26.93 19.21 -23.20
CA ASP A 50 -27.47 17.85 -23.17
C ASP A 50 -26.40 16.85 -23.62
N ARG A 51 -25.61 17.21 -24.64
CA ARG A 51 -24.46 16.41 -25.11
C ARG A 51 -23.39 16.27 -24.03
N VAL A 52 -23.01 17.35 -23.35
CA VAL A 52 -22.02 17.29 -22.26
C VAL A 52 -22.54 16.50 -21.07
N ARG A 53 -23.83 16.59 -20.74
CA ARG A 53 -24.45 15.75 -19.70
C ARG A 53 -24.39 14.26 -20.08
N ALA A 54 -24.65 13.91 -21.35
CA ALA A 54 -24.45 12.54 -21.85
C ALA A 54 -22.98 12.10 -21.77
N TRP A 55 -22.03 12.95 -22.18
CA TRP A 55 -20.61 12.63 -22.06
C TRP A 55 -20.15 12.42 -20.62
N ASN A 56 -20.66 13.22 -19.68
CA ASN A 56 -20.41 13.02 -18.25
C ASN A 56 -20.89 11.64 -17.79
N VAL A 57 -22.07 11.18 -18.25
CA VAL A 57 -22.56 9.83 -17.95
C VAL A 57 -21.63 8.77 -18.51
N VAL A 58 -21.21 8.88 -19.78
CA VAL A 58 -20.23 7.94 -20.37
C VAL A 58 -18.95 7.90 -19.55
N ILE A 59 -18.42 9.07 -19.17
CA ILE A 59 -17.18 9.17 -18.38
C ILE A 59 -17.35 8.57 -16.98
N ASP A 60 -18.43 8.88 -16.28
CA ASP A 60 -18.66 8.42 -14.91
C ASP A 60 -18.98 6.91 -14.85
N SER A 61 -19.55 6.36 -15.93
CA SER A 61 -19.87 4.93 -16.04
C SER A 61 -18.65 3.99 -16.18
N CYS A 62 -17.45 4.53 -16.46
CA CYS A 62 -16.25 3.70 -16.64
C CYS A 62 -15.52 3.35 -15.33
N GLY A 63 -15.89 3.98 -14.21
CA GLY A 63 -15.23 3.73 -12.92
C GLY A 63 -13.72 3.93 -12.97
N GLN A 64 -12.95 2.87 -12.69
CA GLN A 64 -11.48 2.89 -12.74
C GLN A 64 -10.90 2.68 -14.15
N ALA A 65 -11.68 2.20 -15.12
CA ALA A 65 -11.24 1.94 -16.50
C ALA A 65 -11.17 3.22 -17.37
N MET A 66 -10.77 4.36 -16.79
CA MET A 66 -10.70 5.66 -17.48
C MET A 66 -9.75 5.68 -18.69
N ALA A 67 -8.82 4.73 -18.77
CA ALA A 67 -7.92 4.60 -19.92
C ALA A 67 -8.68 4.23 -21.21
N GLU A 68 -9.76 3.45 -21.10
CA GLU A 68 -10.54 2.95 -22.24
C GLU A 68 -11.35 4.06 -22.94
N ILE A 69 -11.69 5.12 -22.22
CA ILE A 69 -12.49 6.25 -22.71
C ILE A 69 -11.64 7.49 -22.99
N ALA A 70 -10.35 7.32 -23.28
CA ALA A 70 -9.43 8.44 -23.51
C ALA A 70 -9.90 9.40 -24.62
N ASP A 71 -10.50 8.86 -25.67
CA ASP A 71 -10.92 9.61 -26.85
C ASP A 71 -12.17 10.48 -26.60
N VAL A 72 -13.00 10.08 -25.62
CA VAL A 72 -14.24 10.80 -25.22
C VAL A 72 -13.99 12.25 -24.81
N PHE A 73 -12.87 12.53 -24.13
CA PHE A 73 -12.58 13.85 -23.59
C PHE A 73 -12.44 14.94 -24.68
N PRO A 74 -11.65 14.73 -25.75
CA PRO A 74 -11.65 15.61 -26.93
C PRO A 74 -13.03 15.90 -27.52
N GLU A 75 -13.90 14.90 -27.67
CA GLU A 75 -15.26 15.12 -28.18
C GLU A 75 -16.10 15.94 -27.21
N ALA A 76 -16.09 15.60 -25.93
CA ALA A 76 -16.84 16.31 -24.92
C ALA A 76 -16.42 17.78 -24.81
N VAL A 77 -15.12 18.08 -24.89
CA VAL A 77 -14.59 19.45 -24.90
C VAL A 77 -15.01 20.20 -26.17
N ARG A 78 -15.05 19.52 -27.33
CA ARG A 78 -15.54 20.12 -28.57
C ARG A 78 -17.02 20.51 -28.45
N ASP A 79 -17.84 19.62 -27.91
CA ASP A 79 -19.28 19.84 -27.72
C ASP A 79 -19.56 20.93 -26.68
N ALA A 80 -18.75 21.04 -25.61
CA ALA A 80 -18.84 22.12 -24.63
C ALA A 80 -18.51 23.51 -25.22
N GLY A 81 -17.70 23.55 -26.29
CA GLY A 81 -17.28 24.79 -26.95
C GLY A 81 -16.55 25.73 -25.99
N ARG A 82 -17.09 26.95 -25.81
CA ARG A 82 -16.54 27.98 -24.91
C ARG A 82 -17.41 28.21 -23.66
N ASP A 83 -18.42 27.38 -23.43
CA ASP A 83 -19.30 27.54 -22.27
C ASP A 83 -18.53 27.24 -20.97
N PRO A 84 -18.41 28.22 -20.06
CA PRO A 84 -17.62 28.03 -18.85
C PRO A 84 -18.22 26.99 -17.90
N GLY A 85 -19.55 26.85 -17.83
CA GLY A 85 -20.20 25.91 -16.93
C GLY A 85 -20.01 24.47 -17.39
N LEU A 86 -20.16 24.21 -18.69
CA LEU A 86 -19.91 22.90 -19.28
C LEU A 86 -18.43 22.52 -19.18
N LEU A 87 -17.52 23.46 -19.47
CA LEU A 87 -16.08 23.24 -19.31
C LEU A 87 -15.70 22.97 -17.85
N ALA A 88 -16.38 23.57 -16.86
CA ALA A 88 -16.11 23.29 -15.45
C ALA A 88 -16.28 21.80 -15.13
N GLN A 89 -17.38 21.21 -15.58
CA GLN A 89 -17.72 19.80 -15.37
C GLN A 89 -16.70 18.86 -16.03
N LEU A 90 -16.23 19.21 -17.23
CA LEU A 90 -15.22 18.44 -17.94
C LEU A 90 -13.84 18.58 -17.29
N HIS A 91 -13.44 19.79 -16.87
CA HIS A 91 -12.19 19.99 -16.16
C HIS A 91 -12.12 19.17 -14.86
N TYR A 92 -13.24 19.03 -14.13
CA TYR A 92 -13.29 18.16 -12.95
C TYR A 92 -12.96 16.69 -13.29
N ARG A 93 -13.55 16.14 -14.36
CA ARG A 93 -13.26 14.76 -14.82
C ARG A 93 -11.88 14.61 -15.43
N MET A 94 -11.39 15.61 -16.15
CA MET A 94 -10.02 15.64 -16.69
C MET A 94 -8.97 15.64 -15.57
N SER A 95 -9.26 16.24 -14.42
CA SER A 95 -8.40 16.15 -13.23
C SER A 95 -8.23 14.70 -12.78
N TRP A 96 -9.33 13.95 -12.67
CA TRP A 96 -9.29 12.52 -12.34
C TRP A 96 -8.49 11.72 -13.37
N ARG A 97 -8.75 11.92 -14.67
CA ARG A 97 -7.98 11.27 -15.75
C ARG A 97 -6.49 11.57 -15.68
N ALA A 98 -6.13 12.84 -15.49
CA ALA A 98 -4.73 13.27 -15.40
C ALA A 98 -3.98 12.61 -14.23
N TRP A 99 -4.70 12.26 -13.16
CA TRP A 99 -4.13 11.55 -12.03
C TRP A 99 -4.10 10.02 -12.22
N MET A 100 -5.24 9.41 -12.54
CA MET A 100 -5.40 7.95 -12.59
C MET A 100 -4.72 7.31 -13.80
N VAL A 101 -4.79 7.95 -14.97
CA VAL A 101 -4.17 7.46 -16.21
C VAL A 101 -2.90 8.25 -16.51
N GLY A 102 -2.98 9.58 -16.42
CA GLY A 102 -1.85 10.45 -16.70
C GLY A 102 -0.69 10.34 -15.70
N GLY A 103 -0.97 9.85 -14.49
CA GLY A 103 0.04 9.72 -13.44
C GLY A 103 0.67 11.05 -13.02
N CYS A 104 -0.05 12.18 -13.12
CA CYS A 104 0.50 13.49 -12.81
C CYS A 104 -0.43 14.30 -11.89
N ALA A 105 -0.15 14.29 -10.58
CA ALA A 105 -0.96 15.02 -9.61
C ALA A 105 -0.91 16.55 -9.80
N THR A 106 0.19 17.08 -10.37
CA THR A 106 0.30 18.53 -10.65
C THR A 106 -0.65 18.95 -11.77
N ARG A 107 -0.68 18.23 -12.89
CA ARG A 107 -1.63 18.49 -13.99
C ARG A 107 -3.06 18.26 -13.56
N ALA A 108 -3.32 17.21 -12.78
CA ALA A 108 -4.64 16.99 -12.19
C ALA A 108 -5.09 18.19 -11.36
N ARG A 109 -4.18 18.77 -10.56
CA ARG A 109 -4.49 19.93 -9.73
C ARG A 109 -4.81 21.16 -10.57
N GLU A 110 -4.10 21.40 -11.67
CA GLU A 110 -4.40 22.49 -12.60
C GLU A 110 -5.84 22.38 -13.16
N HIS A 111 -6.25 21.18 -13.56
CA HIS A 111 -7.63 20.92 -13.99
C HIS A 111 -8.64 21.14 -12.86
N ALA A 112 -8.35 20.69 -11.63
CA ALA A 112 -9.24 20.87 -10.48
C ALA A 112 -9.42 22.36 -10.11
N VAL A 113 -8.33 23.14 -10.08
CA VAL A 113 -8.38 24.60 -9.87
C VAL A 113 -9.23 25.25 -10.96
N ARG A 114 -9.00 24.89 -12.22
CA ARG A 114 -9.74 25.46 -13.34
C ARG A 114 -11.23 25.15 -13.28
N ALA A 115 -11.60 23.93 -12.90
CA ALA A 115 -12.98 23.51 -12.69
C ALA A 115 -13.65 24.34 -11.59
N ALA A 116 -13.00 24.50 -10.43
CA ALA A 116 -13.53 25.28 -9.31
C ALA A 116 -13.76 26.76 -9.71
N GLU A 117 -12.79 27.38 -10.37
CA GLU A 117 -12.91 28.77 -10.85
C GLU A 117 -14.04 28.97 -11.85
N LEU A 118 -14.20 28.05 -12.81
CA LEU A 118 -15.24 28.12 -13.82
C LEU A 118 -16.63 27.92 -13.19
N ALA A 119 -16.78 26.90 -12.35
CA ALA A 119 -18.02 26.58 -11.66
C ALA A 119 -18.49 27.72 -10.74
N ALA A 120 -17.56 28.33 -9.99
CA ALA A 120 -17.85 29.49 -9.14
C ALA A 120 -18.38 30.68 -9.96
N ARG A 121 -17.78 30.95 -11.14
CA ARG A 121 -18.24 32.04 -12.03
C ARG A 121 -19.65 31.82 -12.59
N THR A 122 -20.06 30.57 -12.77
CA THR A 122 -21.38 30.22 -13.33
C THR A 122 -22.41 29.86 -12.27
N GLY A 123 -22.04 29.83 -11.00
CA GLY A 123 -22.93 29.43 -9.90
C GLY A 123 -23.22 27.92 -9.85
N ASP A 124 -22.43 27.07 -10.51
CA ASP A 124 -22.57 25.61 -10.42
C ASP A 124 -21.94 25.11 -9.11
N ARG A 125 -22.73 25.17 -8.04
CA ARG A 125 -22.23 24.88 -6.70
C ARG A 125 -21.77 23.43 -6.54
N ARG A 126 -22.43 22.47 -7.17
CA ARG A 126 -22.05 21.05 -7.06
C ARG A 126 -20.66 20.83 -7.65
N THR A 127 -20.44 21.30 -8.88
CA THR A 127 -19.14 21.15 -9.54
C THR A 127 -18.04 21.91 -8.81
N GLU A 128 -18.33 23.11 -8.30
CA GLU A 128 -17.37 23.88 -7.51
C GLU A 128 -16.88 23.09 -6.28
N LEU A 129 -17.81 22.52 -5.51
CA LEU A 129 -17.50 21.76 -4.30
C LEU A 129 -16.70 20.48 -4.60
N MET A 130 -17.08 19.75 -5.65
CA MET A 130 -16.36 18.55 -6.08
C MET A 130 -14.95 18.89 -6.58
N ALA A 131 -14.80 19.99 -7.33
CA ALA A 131 -13.53 20.47 -7.84
C ALA A 131 -12.58 20.97 -6.73
N LEU A 132 -13.08 21.74 -5.76
CA LEU A 132 -12.30 22.15 -4.59
C LEU A 132 -11.89 20.94 -3.75
N THR A 133 -12.76 19.95 -3.60
CA THR A 133 -12.42 18.70 -2.92
C THR A 133 -11.29 17.97 -3.63
N GLN A 134 -11.39 17.80 -4.95
CA GLN A 134 -10.34 17.16 -5.74
C GLN A 134 -9.02 17.93 -5.68
N GLN A 135 -9.08 19.27 -5.74
CA GLN A 135 -7.92 20.13 -5.55
C GLN A 135 -7.27 19.88 -4.18
N ALA A 136 -8.05 19.89 -3.10
CA ALA A 136 -7.53 19.65 -1.74
C ALA A 136 -6.91 18.25 -1.60
N ALA A 137 -7.48 17.22 -2.22
CA ALA A 137 -6.94 15.87 -2.22
C ALA A 137 -5.56 15.80 -2.90
N LEU A 138 -5.42 16.48 -4.04
CA LEU A 138 -4.17 16.57 -4.78
C LEU A 138 -3.12 17.42 -4.06
N GLU A 139 -3.54 18.52 -3.43
CA GLU A 139 -2.67 19.36 -2.61
C GLU A 139 -2.15 18.61 -1.38
N LEU A 140 -2.99 17.81 -0.73
CA LEU A 140 -2.58 16.91 0.35
C LEU A 140 -1.55 15.88 -0.15
N PHE A 141 -1.82 15.25 -1.30
CA PHE A 141 -0.91 14.27 -1.91
C PHE A 141 0.47 14.87 -2.26
N LEU A 142 0.47 16.10 -2.77
CA LEU A 142 1.65 16.89 -3.12
C LEU A 142 2.33 17.52 -1.87
N GLY A 143 1.76 17.36 -0.67
CA GLY A 143 2.30 17.92 0.58
C GLY A 143 2.37 19.45 0.57
N LEU A 144 1.38 20.10 -0.04
CA LEU A 144 1.25 21.55 -0.17
C LEU A 144 0.52 22.16 1.05
N PRO A 145 0.97 23.31 1.57
CA PRO A 145 0.45 23.88 2.82
C PRO A 145 -1.00 24.37 2.73
N GLN A 146 -1.48 24.74 1.54
CA GLN A 146 -2.84 25.26 1.33
C GLN A 146 -3.94 24.19 1.34
N ALA A 147 -3.59 22.89 1.40
CA ALA A 147 -4.56 21.80 1.27
C ALA A 147 -5.73 21.89 2.27
N GLU A 148 -5.44 22.29 3.52
CA GLU A 148 -6.46 22.47 4.56
C GLU A 148 -7.39 23.64 4.28
N ALA A 149 -6.85 24.77 3.81
CA ALA A 149 -7.64 25.94 3.44
C ALA A 149 -8.57 25.65 2.26
N THR A 150 -8.08 24.89 1.27
CA THR A 150 -8.89 24.44 0.12
C THR A 150 -10.02 23.50 0.57
N LEU A 151 -9.74 22.54 1.45
CA LEU A 151 -10.80 21.68 2.01
C LEU A 151 -11.82 22.48 2.83
N ALA A 152 -11.35 23.45 3.63
CA ALA A 152 -12.24 24.32 4.39
C ALA A 152 -13.17 25.13 3.49
N ALA A 153 -12.68 25.62 2.34
CA ALA A 153 -13.51 26.28 1.33
C ALA A 153 -14.58 25.34 0.74
N ALA A 154 -14.26 24.07 0.51
CA ALA A 154 -15.22 23.06 0.05
C ALA A 154 -16.26 22.67 1.12
N LEU A 155 -15.94 22.82 2.41
CA LEU A 155 -16.86 22.56 3.52
C LEU A 155 -17.70 23.79 3.90
N ALA A 156 -17.38 24.98 3.38
CA ALA A 156 -18.08 26.21 3.67
C ALA A 156 -19.47 26.25 3.00
N ALA A 157 -20.41 26.95 3.64
CA ALA A 157 -21.72 27.20 3.06
C ALA A 157 -21.62 28.13 1.83
N PRO A 158 -22.52 28.00 0.82
CA PRO A 158 -23.67 27.08 0.78
C PRO A 158 -23.28 25.62 0.48
N HIS A 159 -24.02 24.65 1.01
CA HIS A 159 -23.79 23.21 0.81
C HIS A 159 -24.64 22.64 -0.33
N ASP A 160 -24.10 21.66 -1.08
CA ASP A 160 -24.88 20.80 -1.97
C ASP A 160 -25.01 19.40 -1.35
N VAL A 161 -26.25 18.90 -1.29
CA VAL A 161 -26.58 17.66 -0.58
C VAL A 161 -25.87 16.45 -1.16
N HIS A 162 -25.75 16.38 -2.50
CA HIS A 162 -25.08 15.29 -3.19
C HIS A 162 -23.57 15.37 -2.96
N ALA A 163 -22.95 16.54 -3.16
CA ALA A 163 -21.54 16.75 -2.90
C ALA A 163 -21.16 16.41 -1.44
N MET A 164 -22.00 16.75 -0.45
CA MET A 164 -21.71 16.44 0.96
C MET A 164 -21.77 14.94 1.29
N THR A 165 -22.44 14.13 0.47
CA THR A 165 -22.55 12.67 0.71
C THR A 165 -21.75 11.81 -0.25
N HIS A 166 -21.24 12.35 -1.35
CA HIS A 166 -20.45 11.60 -2.31
C HIS A 166 -19.09 11.18 -1.72
N HIS A 167 -18.60 10.00 -2.10
CA HIS A 167 -17.27 9.53 -1.70
C HIS A 167 -16.09 10.32 -2.30
N ASN A 168 -16.36 11.26 -3.21
CA ASN A 168 -15.39 12.21 -3.76
C ASN A 168 -15.67 13.63 -3.23
N GLY A 169 -16.61 13.74 -2.30
CA GLY A 169 -17.03 14.97 -1.67
C GLY A 169 -16.19 15.35 -0.46
N PRO A 170 -16.34 16.58 0.05
CA PRO A 170 -15.43 17.15 1.04
C PRO A 170 -15.56 16.48 2.40
N VAL A 171 -16.76 16.01 2.77
CA VAL A 171 -16.98 15.26 4.02
C VAL A 171 -16.19 13.94 4.00
N TYR A 172 -16.23 13.22 2.88
CA TYR A 172 -15.39 12.04 2.73
C TYR A 172 -13.91 12.44 2.77
N LEU A 173 -13.46 13.43 1.99
CA LEU A 173 -12.03 13.80 1.98
C LEU A 173 -11.50 14.19 3.37
N LYS A 174 -12.33 14.84 4.20
CA LYS A 174 -11.98 15.23 5.57
C LYS A 174 -11.47 14.06 6.42
N HIS A 175 -11.99 12.83 6.25
CA HIS A 175 -11.45 11.67 6.97
C HIS A 175 -9.98 11.40 6.61
N ARG A 176 -9.55 11.65 5.37
CA ARG A 176 -8.15 11.45 4.94
C ARG A 176 -7.23 12.48 5.60
N PHE A 177 -7.70 13.71 5.80
CA PHE A 177 -6.99 14.74 6.57
C PHE A 177 -6.84 14.36 8.05
N HIS A 178 -7.87 13.76 8.64
CA HIS A 178 -7.76 13.17 9.98
C HIS A 178 -6.72 12.04 10.02
N LEU A 179 -6.70 11.14 9.02
CA LEU A 179 -5.74 10.03 8.97
C LEU A 179 -4.27 10.47 8.85
N VAL A 180 -3.97 11.50 8.07
CA VAL A 180 -2.58 12.00 7.96
C VAL A 180 -2.13 12.73 9.22
N ARG A 181 -3.07 13.25 10.02
CA ARG A 181 -2.81 13.90 11.33
C ARG A 181 -2.89 12.93 12.51
N ASP A 182 -3.06 11.64 12.24
CA ASP A 182 -3.21 10.58 13.24
C ASP A 182 -4.46 10.76 14.16
N GLU A 183 -5.47 11.52 13.71
CA GLU A 183 -6.74 11.79 14.40
C GLU A 183 -7.78 10.67 14.11
N LEU A 184 -7.48 9.46 14.60
CA LEU A 184 -8.24 8.25 14.22
C LEU A 184 -9.67 8.20 14.77
N ASP A 185 -9.96 8.87 15.89
CA ASP A 185 -11.29 8.93 16.48
C ASP A 185 -12.23 9.82 15.66
N GLU A 186 -11.73 10.97 15.23
CA GLU A 186 -12.40 11.94 14.36
C GLU A 186 -12.67 11.33 12.98
N ALA A 187 -11.66 10.70 12.37
CA ALA A 187 -11.81 9.99 11.10
C ALA A 187 -12.92 8.94 11.16
N ARG A 188 -12.98 8.19 12.26
CA ARG A 188 -14.00 7.16 12.48
C ARG A 188 -15.39 7.76 12.66
N ALA A 189 -15.51 8.83 13.44
CA ALA A 189 -16.79 9.48 13.69
C ALA A 189 -17.40 10.02 12.39
N GLU A 190 -16.59 10.70 11.58
CA GLU A 190 -16.99 11.27 10.30
C GLU A 190 -17.50 10.18 9.34
N LEU A 191 -16.72 9.12 9.13
CA LEU A 191 -17.10 8.02 8.24
C LEU A 191 -18.34 7.26 8.73
N ARG A 192 -18.53 7.11 10.05
CA ARG A 192 -19.74 6.45 10.59
C ARG A 192 -20.99 7.26 10.28
N THR A 193 -20.93 8.58 10.43
CA THR A 193 -22.04 9.48 10.09
C THR A 193 -22.34 9.39 8.59
N LEU A 194 -21.31 9.45 7.74
CA LEU A 194 -21.47 9.37 6.30
C LEU A 194 -22.07 8.02 5.85
N VAL A 195 -21.59 6.90 6.40
CA VAL A 195 -22.15 5.56 6.15
C VAL A 195 -23.62 5.47 6.58
N TYR A 196 -23.98 6.06 7.73
CA TYR A 196 -25.37 6.08 8.18
C TYR A 196 -26.27 6.83 7.20
N THR A 197 -25.85 8.01 6.74
CA THR A 197 -26.61 8.80 5.76
C THR A 197 -26.73 8.09 4.41
N LEU A 198 -25.64 7.49 3.91
CA LEU A 198 -25.64 6.77 2.63
C LEU A 198 -26.56 5.54 2.63
N ARG A 199 -26.68 4.85 3.76
CA ARG A 199 -27.64 3.74 3.92
C ARG A 199 -29.10 4.18 3.81
N GLN A 200 -29.42 5.44 4.09
CA GLN A 200 -30.77 5.97 3.96
C GLN A 200 -31.08 6.50 2.57
N ARG A 201 -30.08 7.06 1.88
CA ARG A 201 -30.26 7.74 0.60
C ARG A 201 -30.08 6.86 -0.63
N GLY A 202 -29.27 5.81 -0.53
CA GLY A 202 -28.92 4.94 -1.66
C GLY A 202 -27.79 5.55 -2.51
N SER A 203 -26.66 4.85 -2.60
CA SER A 203 -25.57 5.00 -3.58
C SER A 203 -24.60 3.86 -3.30
N ALA A 204 -24.59 2.84 -4.17
CA ALA A 204 -23.80 1.62 -3.93
C ALA A 204 -22.30 1.92 -3.87
N ASP A 205 -21.82 2.75 -4.81
CA ASP A 205 -20.42 3.14 -4.89
C ASP A 205 -19.99 4.01 -3.70
N SER A 206 -20.73 5.08 -3.40
CA SER A 206 -20.36 5.93 -2.27
C SER A 206 -20.38 5.16 -0.94
N LEU A 207 -21.34 4.24 -0.74
CA LEU A 207 -21.39 3.39 0.44
C LEU A 207 -20.18 2.44 0.50
N SER A 208 -19.84 1.76 -0.60
CA SER A 208 -18.69 0.85 -0.65
C SER A 208 -17.37 1.59 -0.33
N GLN A 209 -17.14 2.76 -0.93
CA GLN A 209 -15.94 3.56 -0.69
C GLN A 209 -15.83 4.08 0.74
N CYS A 210 -16.97 4.42 1.37
CA CYS A 210 -17.01 4.80 2.78
C CYS A 210 -16.75 3.61 3.71
N LEU A 211 -17.23 2.41 3.37
CA LEU A 211 -16.91 1.19 4.11
C LEU A 211 -15.43 0.82 3.98
N ASN A 212 -14.82 1.03 2.81
CA ASN A 212 -13.39 0.85 2.60
C ASN A 212 -12.56 1.77 3.51
N GLY A 213 -12.89 3.07 3.53
CA GLY A 213 -12.25 4.04 4.43
C GLY A 213 -12.42 3.67 5.90
N LEU A 214 -13.63 3.26 6.30
CA LEU A 214 -13.91 2.89 7.69
C LEU A 214 -13.17 1.62 8.10
N ALA A 215 -13.06 0.62 7.21
CA ALA A 215 -12.26 -0.57 7.45
C ALA A 215 -10.79 -0.22 7.70
N GLN A 216 -10.21 0.70 6.91
CA GLN A 216 -8.84 1.18 7.12
C GLN A 216 -8.66 1.86 8.48
N VAL A 217 -9.60 2.71 8.90
CA VAL A 217 -9.55 3.38 10.21
C VAL A 217 -9.65 2.35 11.34
N GLU A 218 -10.57 1.39 11.24
CA GLU A 218 -10.72 0.32 12.23
C GLU A 218 -9.43 -0.54 12.31
N LEU A 219 -8.73 -0.79 11.20
CA LEU A 219 -7.42 -1.46 11.21
C LEU A 219 -6.35 -0.67 11.97
N LEU A 220 -6.21 0.63 11.67
CA LEU A 220 -5.22 1.48 12.35
C LEU A 220 -5.46 1.55 13.86
N ARG A 221 -6.72 1.49 14.28
CA ARG A 221 -7.14 1.42 15.69
C ARG A 221 -7.05 0.01 16.31
N GLY A 222 -6.57 -0.99 15.57
CA GLY A 222 -6.47 -2.37 16.03
C GLY A 222 -7.82 -3.07 16.22
N ARG A 223 -8.88 -2.64 15.55
CA ARG A 223 -10.19 -3.30 15.55
C ARG A 223 -10.31 -4.22 14.33
N CYS A 224 -9.51 -5.29 14.34
CA CYS A 224 -9.32 -6.17 13.17
C CYS A 224 -10.60 -6.90 12.75
N ARG A 225 -11.44 -7.33 13.71
CA ARG A 225 -12.71 -8.02 13.41
C ARG A 225 -13.72 -7.10 12.72
N PRO A 226 -14.05 -5.90 13.26
CA PRO A 226 -14.87 -4.92 12.54
C PRO A 226 -14.33 -4.56 11.16
N ALA A 227 -13.02 -4.32 11.04
CA ALA A 227 -12.40 -4.00 9.76
C ALA A 227 -12.64 -5.07 8.70
N LEU A 228 -12.46 -6.35 9.07
CA LEU A 228 -12.68 -7.47 8.15
C LEU A 228 -14.14 -7.61 7.72
N ALA A 229 -15.08 -7.38 8.65
CA ALA A 229 -16.51 -7.40 8.33
C ALA A 229 -16.88 -6.27 7.35
N LEU A 230 -16.35 -5.06 7.57
CA LEU A 230 -16.57 -3.90 6.71
C LEU A 230 -15.97 -4.10 5.31
N ALA A 231 -14.74 -4.59 5.22
CA ALA A 231 -14.09 -4.85 3.94
C ALA A 231 -14.85 -5.89 3.11
N ARG A 232 -15.29 -6.99 3.74
CA ARG A 232 -16.12 -8.01 3.07
C ARG A 232 -17.49 -7.47 2.67
N GLN A 233 -18.08 -6.58 3.46
CA GLN A 233 -19.32 -5.91 3.10
C GLN A 233 -19.14 -5.01 1.88
N SER A 234 -18.05 -4.23 1.85
CA SER A 234 -17.73 -3.39 0.70
C SER A 234 -17.55 -4.21 -0.57
N LEU A 235 -16.80 -5.31 -0.50
CA LEU A 235 -16.58 -6.17 -1.66
C LEU A 235 -17.90 -6.73 -2.20
N ARG A 236 -18.79 -7.26 -1.34
CA ARG A 236 -20.10 -7.75 -1.79
C ARG A 236 -20.93 -6.67 -2.49
N ILE A 237 -21.00 -5.46 -1.92
CA ILE A 237 -21.71 -4.33 -2.56
C ILE A 237 -21.10 -4.02 -3.92
N THR A 238 -19.77 -4.08 -4.01
CA THR A 238 -19.03 -3.78 -5.26
C THR A 238 -19.32 -4.85 -6.32
N GLU A 239 -19.34 -6.13 -5.94
CA GLU A 239 -19.67 -7.25 -6.82
C GLU A 239 -21.14 -7.21 -7.28
N ASP A 240 -22.07 -7.06 -6.32
CA ASP A 240 -23.51 -7.06 -6.59
C ASP A 240 -23.94 -5.87 -7.49
N ALA A 241 -23.24 -4.74 -7.40
CA ALA A 241 -23.52 -3.53 -8.18
C ALA A 241 -22.63 -3.36 -9.42
N GLY A 242 -21.83 -4.36 -9.80
CA GLY A 242 -21.00 -4.29 -11.02
C GLY A 242 -19.91 -3.20 -11.00
N LEU A 243 -19.47 -2.77 -9.81
CA LEU A 243 -18.49 -1.70 -9.63
C LEU A 243 -17.04 -2.20 -9.84
N SER A 244 -16.13 -1.29 -10.17
CA SER A 244 -14.69 -1.60 -10.25
C SER A 244 -14.16 -2.15 -8.91
N GLN A 245 -13.61 -3.36 -8.94
CA GLN A 245 -13.36 -4.13 -7.72
C GLN A 245 -12.01 -3.85 -7.04
N GLY A 246 -11.05 -3.25 -7.76
CA GLY A 246 -9.68 -3.00 -7.26
C GLY A 246 -9.61 -2.37 -5.86
N PRO A 247 -10.33 -1.27 -5.57
CA PRO A 247 -10.35 -0.64 -4.25
C PRO A 247 -10.85 -1.55 -3.12
N ALA A 248 -11.89 -2.36 -3.38
CA ALA A 248 -12.46 -3.28 -2.40
C ALA A 248 -11.52 -4.45 -2.11
N TRP A 249 -10.90 -5.03 -3.15
CA TRP A 249 -9.89 -6.09 -3.00
C TRP A 249 -8.65 -5.62 -2.24
N TYR A 250 -8.18 -4.39 -2.51
CA TYR A 250 -7.08 -3.78 -1.74
C TYR A 250 -7.42 -3.68 -0.24
N THR A 251 -8.60 -3.17 0.08
CA THR A 251 -9.04 -3.02 1.47
C THR A 251 -9.19 -4.40 2.15
N LEU A 252 -9.73 -5.38 1.44
CA LEU A 252 -9.85 -6.75 1.93
C LEU A 252 -8.48 -7.36 2.20
N ALA A 253 -7.48 -7.16 1.34
CA ALA A 253 -6.13 -7.64 1.55
C ALA A 253 -5.53 -7.10 2.87
N LEU A 254 -5.67 -5.80 3.13
CA LEU A 254 -5.22 -5.21 4.40
C LEU A 254 -5.98 -5.78 5.60
N ALA A 255 -7.29 -5.99 5.48
CA ALA A 255 -8.11 -6.50 6.57
C ALA A 255 -7.85 -7.98 6.87
N GLU A 256 -7.66 -8.81 5.86
CA GLU A 256 -7.29 -10.23 5.99
C GLU A 256 -5.89 -10.36 6.63
N THR A 257 -4.95 -9.47 6.29
CA THR A 257 -3.60 -9.45 6.89
C THR A 257 -3.65 -9.36 8.42
N ALA A 258 -4.60 -8.59 8.96
CA ALA A 258 -4.74 -8.39 10.39
C ALA A 258 -5.74 -9.37 11.03
N GLY A 259 -6.97 -9.43 10.52
CA GLY A 259 -8.10 -10.14 11.12
C GLY A 259 -8.34 -11.56 10.60
N GLY A 260 -7.72 -11.92 9.48
CA GLY A 260 -7.91 -13.17 8.75
C GLY A 260 -6.68 -14.05 8.69
N THR A 261 -6.38 -14.59 7.50
CA THR A 261 -5.19 -15.44 7.24
C THR A 261 -4.24 -14.81 6.21
N LEU A 262 -2.94 -15.05 6.32
CA LEU A 262 -1.95 -14.54 5.36
C LEU A 262 -2.19 -15.06 3.93
N GLY A 263 -2.69 -16.30 3.78
CA GLY A 263 -3.03 -16.85 2.46
C GLY A 263 -4.19 -16.10 1.79
N GLN A 264 -5.27 -15.82 2.53
CA GLN A 264 -6.39 -15.02 2.03
C GLN A 264 -5.97 -13.57 1.75
N ALA A 265 -5.12 -13.00 2.62
CA ALA A 265 -4.58 -11.66 2.41
C ALA A 265 -3.78 -11.58 1.11
N LEU A 266 -2.92 -12.57 0.84
CA LEU A 266 -2.12 -12.61 -0.38
C LEU A 266 -2.98 -12.78 -1.63
N ALA A 267 -3.95 -13.70 -1.61
CA ALA A 267 -4.87 -13.90 -2.72
C ALA A 267 -5.68 -12.63 -3.03
N ALA A 268 -6.14 -11.91 -1.99
CA ALA A 268 -6.83 -10.64 -2.16
C ALA A 268 -5.91 -9.54 -2.73
N ALA A 269 -4.64 -9.48 -2.30
CA ALA A 269 -3.67 -8.51 -2.81
C ALA A 269 -3.31 -8.76 -4.29
N GLU A 270 -3.11 -10.03 -4.67
CA GLU A 270 -2.85 -10.43 -6.05
C GLU A 270 -4.05 -10.12 -6.97
N THR A 271 -5.28 -10.33 -6.49
CA THR A 271 -6.50 -9.95 -7.22
C THR A 271 -6.63 -8.44 -7.33
N ALA A 272 -6.37 -7.67 -6.27
CA ALA A 272 -6.35 -6.21 -6.33
C ALA A 272 -5.34 -5.70 -7.37
N ARG A 273 -4.14 -6.28 -7.41
CA ARG A 273 -3.09 -5.91 -8.36
C ARG A 273 -3.51 -6.21 -9.80
N ARG A 274 -4.07 -7.39 -10.06
CA ARG A 274 -4.56 -7.76 -11.41
C ARG A 274 -5.62 -6.79 -11.90
N HIS A 275 -6.65 -6.52 -11.10
CA HIS A 275 -7.67 -5.53 -11.48
C HIS A 275 -7.08 -4.15 -11.80
N SER A 276 -6.17 -3.64 -10.96
CA SER A 276 -5.53 -2.34 -11.25
C SER A 276 -4.60 -2.36 -12.47
N GLU A 277 -4.00 -3.50 -12.82
CA GLU A 277 -3.20 -3.64 -14.05
C GLU A 277 -4.10 -3.73 -15.29
N ASP A 278 -5.20 -4.47 -15.20
CA ASP A 278 -6.19 -4.62 -16.28
C ASP A 278 -6.85 -3.27 -16.61
N ASP A 279 -7.14 -2.45 -15.59
CA ASP A 279 -7.76 -1.11 -15.74
C ASP A 279 -6.76 0.02 -16.13
N ASP A 280 -5.45 -0.27 -16.22
CA ASP A 280 -4.34 0.73 -16.25
C ASP A 280 -4.49 1.83 -15.15
N ASP A 281 -4.96 1.42 -13.97
CA ASP A 281 -5.20 2.29 -12.83
C ASP A 281 -3.89 2.58 -12.08
N ARG A 282 -3.28 3.72 -12.38
CA ARG A 282 -2.04 4.15 -11.72
C ARG A 282 -2.27 4.68 -10.31
N LEU A 283 -3.51 4.91 -9.89
CA LEU A 283 -3.85 5.39 -8.55
C LEU A 283 -3.89 4.22 -7.55
N PHE A 284 -4.55 3.10 -7.87
CA PHE A 284 -4.64 1.93 -6.98
C PHE A 284 -3.57 0.86 -7.20
N LEU A 285 -2.91 0.78 -8.36
CA LEU A 285 -1.80 -0.15 -8.54
C LEU A 285 -0.70 -0.01 -7.46
N PRO A 286 -0.21 1.19 -7.09
CA PRO A 286 0.74 1.34 -5.99
C PRO A 286 0.20 0.88 -4.63
N ARG A 287 -1.11 0.98 -4.40
CA ARG A 287 -1.79 0.51 -3.17
C ARG A 287 -1.81 -1.01 -3.10
N ALA A 288 -2.17 -1.67 -4.20
CA ALA A 288 -2.15 -3.13 -4.30
C ALA A 288 -0.73 -3.67 -4.08
N LEU A 289 0.27 -3.09 -4.76
CA LEU A 289 1.68 -3.44 -4.58
C LEU A 289 2.17 -3.23 -3.14
N HIS A 290 1.74 -2.15 -2.48
CA HIS A 290 2.06 -1.89 -1.08
C HIS A 290 1.44 -2.95 -0.16
N ALA A 291 0.16 -3.29 -0.35
CA ALA A 291 -0.49 -4.32 0.44
C ALA A 291 0.22 -5.67 0.28
N GLU A 292 0.51 -6.09 -0.96
CA GLU A 292 1.23 -7.32 -1.24
C GLU A 292 2.63 -7.31 -0.62
N GLY A 293 3.42 -6.26 -0.86
CA GLY A 293 4.77 -6.13 -0.30
C GLY A 293 4.79 -6.20 1.23
N ARG A 294 3.80 -5.59 1.88
CA ARG A 294 3.63 -5.66 3.34
C ARG A 294 3.25 -7.07 3.82
N ILE A 295 2.37 -7.77 3.11
CA ILE A 295 2.04 -9.18 3.41
C ILE A 295 3.27 -10.08 3.25
N ARG A 296 4.04 -9.90 2.18
CA ARG A 296 5.29 -10.64 1.90
C ARG A 296 6.32 -10.40 3.00
N LEU A 297 6.46 -9.16 3.47
CA LEU A 297 7.32 -8.81 4.61
C LEU A 297 6.91 -9.59 5.86
N PHE A 298 5.60 -9.67 6.16
CA PHE A 298 5.08 -10.41 7.31
C PHE A 298 5.23 -11.92 7.17
N GLY A 299 5.12 -12.43 5.94
CA GLY A 299 5.36 -13.82 5.59
C GLY A 299 6.84 -14.24 5.60
N GLY A 300 7.77 -13.34 5.97
CA GLY A 300 9.21 -13.64 5.99
C GLY A 300 9.84 -13.70 4.61
N GLN A 301 9.29 -12.97 3.63
CA GLN A 301 9.80 -12.88 2.25
C GLN A 301 10.36 -11.48 1.96
N PRO A 302 11.45 -11.05 2.63
CA PRO A 302 11.91 -9.65 2.60
C PRO A 302 12.44 -9.22 1.23
N HIS A 303 13.01 -10.13 0.42
CA HIS A 303 13.44 -9.81 -0.95
C HIS A 303 12.27 -9.40 -1.85
N GLN A 304 11.21 -10.21 -1.88
CA GLN A 304 9.99 -9.92 -2.65
C GLN A 304 9.29 -8.67 -2.12
N ALA A 305 9.27 -8.50 -0.80
CA ALA A 305 8.73 -7.29 -0.18
C ALA A 305 9.48 -6.03 -0.63
N ALA A 306 10.82 -6.04 -0.61
CA ALA A 306 11.63 -4.91 -1.02
C ALA A 306 11.38 -4.54 -2.49
N GLU A 307 11.28 -5.53 -3.39
CA GLU A 307 11.00 -5.30 -4.81
C GLU A 307 9.65 -4.60 -5.02
N LEU A 308 8.59 -5.14 -4.44
CA LEU A 308 7.23 -4.61 -4.55
C LEU A 308 7.11 -3.20 -3.95
N LEU A 309 7.66 -3.00 -2.75
CA LEU A 309 7.61 -1.72 -2.05
C LEU A 309 8.48 -0.65 -2.73
N ALA A 310 9.61 -1.04 -3.33
CA ALA A 310 10.41 -0.13 -4.15
C ALA A 310 9.65 0.26 -5.43
N ARG A 311 8.92 -0.67 -6.05
CA ARG A 311 8.04 -0.36 -7.19
C ARG A 311 6.92 0.61 -6.78
N THR A 312 6.27 0.40 -5.62
CA THR A 312 5.32 1.36 -5.04
C THR A 312 5.96 2.75 -4.95
N GLY A 313 7.13 2.87 -4.32
CA GLY A 313 7.80 4.15 -4.12
C GLY A 313 8.17 4.87 -5.42
N ARG A 314 8.60 4.13 -6.46
CA ARG A 314 8.89 4.69 -7.79
C ARG A 314 7.62 5.25 -8.45
N LEU A 315 6.53 4.49 -8.47
CA LEU A 315 5.27 4.90 -9.07
C LEU A 315 4.69 6.14 -8.37
N GLU A 316 4.71 6.17 -7.04
CA GLU A 316 4.21 7.33 -6.29
C GLU A 316 5.07 8.57 -6.45
N THR A 317 6.40 8.41 -6.41
CA THR A 317 7.32 9.52 -6.62
C THR A 317 7.13 10.12 -8.01
N ALA A 318 6.94 9.28 -9.04
CA ALA A 318 6.67 9.73 -10.40
C ALA A 318 5.36 10.54 -10.50
N GLN A 319 4.37 10.23 -9.66
CA GLN A 319 3.12 11.01 -9.56
C GLN A 319 3.24 12.33 -8.79
N GLY A 320 4.37 12.57 -8.14
CA GLY A 320 4.62 13.77 -7.34
C GLY A 320 4.24 13.64 -5.86
N GLN A 321 4.06 12.42 -5.33
CA GLN A 321 3.74 12.20 -3.93
C GLN A 321 4.80 12.82 -2.99
N ARG A 322 4.36 13.55 -1.95
CA ARG A 322 5.28 14.16 -0.95
C ARG A 322 4.86 14.03 0.51
N ASP A 323 3.64 13.61 0.83
CA ASP A 323 3.20 13.38 2.22
C ASP A 323 3.26 11.89 2.60
N PRO A 324 4.31 11.41 3.30
CA PRO A 324 4.50 9.98 3.57
C PRO A 324 3.35 9.32 4.35
N ALA A 325 2.47 10.10 4.99
CA ALA A 325 1.33 9.58 5.73
C ALA A 325 0.18 9.08 4.84
N THR A 326 0.14 9.44 3.55
CA THR A 326 -0.95 9.05 2.65
C THR A 326 -0.99 7.54 2.37
N ARG A 327 0.18 6.88 2.33
CA ARG A 327 0.28 5.43 2.06
C ARG A 327 1.20 4.66 3.02
N ARG A 328 2.15 5.32 3.69
CA ARG A 328 3.01 4.75 4.77
C ARG A 328 3.89 3.53 4.39
N TRP A 329 4.25 3.35 3.12
CA TRP A 329 5.12 2.24 2.66
C TRP A 329 6.60 2.37 3.09
N HIS A 330 7.07 3.59 3.42
CA HIS A 330 8.49 3.90 3.66
C HIS A 330 9.16 3.04 4.74
N ALA A 331 8.48 2.86 5.88
CA ALA A 331 9.01 2.06 6.99
C ALA A 331 9.11 0.58 6.60
N ASP A 332 8.05 0.03 5.98
CA ASP A 332 8.02 -1.36 5.54
C ASP A 332 9.09 -1.62 4.46
N LEU A 333 9.35 -0.67 3.54
CA LEU A 333 10.45 -0.78 2.56
C LEU A 333 11.81 -0.78 3.26
N ALA A 334 12.05 0.16 4.16
CA ALA A 334 13.32 0.26 4.86
C ALA A 334 13.62 -0.98 5.71
N GLU A 335 12.60 -1.58 6.33
CA GLU A 335 12.74 -2.87 7.03
C GLU A 335 13.06 -4.01 6.06
N ALA A 336 12.36 -4.10 4.94
CA ALA A 336 12.64 -5.12 3.93
C ALA A 336 14.09 -5.01 3.42
N LEU A 337 14.56 -3.80 3.12
CA LEU A 337 15.94 -3.52 2.72
C LEU A 337 16.96 -3.86 3.82
N ALA A 338 16.66 -3.53 5.08
CA ALA A 338 17.53 -3.88 6.19
C ALA A 338 17.67 -5.40 6.35
N LEU A 339 16.55 -6.14 6.22
CA LEU A 339 16.52 -7.60 6.32
C LEU A 339 17.22 -8.31 5.15
N THR A 340 17.38 -7.65 4.00
CA THR A 340 18.14 -8.16 2.84
C THR A 340 19.59 -7.66 2.81
N GLY A 341 20.03 -6.89 3.81
CA GLY A 341 21.40 -6.38 3.92
C GLY A 341 21.65 -5.04 3.22
N ALA A 342 20.66 -4.47 2.52
CA ALA A 342 20.74 -3.17 1.85
C ALA A 342 20.57 -1.99 2.83
N THR A 343 21.39 -1.96 3.89
CA THR A 343 21.20 -1.03 5.02
C THR A 343 21.41 0.45 4.67
N ASP A 344 22.29 0.78 3.72
CA ASP A 344 22.52 2.18 3.31
C ASP A 344 21.35 2.71 2.45
N GLU A 345 20.74 1.87 1.63
CA GLU A 345 19.52 2.21 0.90
C GLU A 345 18.34 2.41 1.88
N ALA A 346 18.21 1.51 2.87
CA ALA A 346 17.21 1.65 3.93
C ALA A 346 17.34 3.00 4.68
N ARG A 347 18.57 3.42 5.02
CA ARG A 347 18.82 4.72 5.65
C ARG A 347 18.44 5.89 4.74
N THR A 348 18.66 5.78 3.44
CA THR A 348 18.27 6.80 2.47
C THR A 348 16.74 6.96 2.40
N VAL A 349 16.01 5.84 2.35
CA VAL A 349 14.54 5.84 2.41
C VAL A 349 14.04 6.49 3.70
N ILE A 350 14.62 6.11 4.85
CA ILE A 350 14.26 6.67 6.16
C ILE A 350 14.54 8.18 6.20
N ALA A 351 15.71 8.64 5.76
CA ALA A 351 16.10 10.04 5.84
C ALA A 351 15.16 10.94 5.00
N ARG A 352 14.83 10.51 3.77
CA ARG A 352 13.90 11.22 2.91
C ARG A 352 12.50 11.29 3.52
N ALA A 353 11.97 10.16 3.96
CA ALA A 353 10.63 10.08 4.55
C ALA A 353 10.54 10.88 5.86
N ARG A 354 11.59 10.84 6.68
CA ARG A 354 11.68 11.59 7.94
C ARG A 354 11.65 13.10 7.71
N SER A 355 12.46 13.60 6.79
CA SER A 355 12.47 15.03 6.46
C SER A 355 11.09 15.53 6.01
N GLN A 356 10.37 14.74 5.19
CA GLN A 356 9.01 15.07 4.78
C GLN A 356 8.02 15.02 5.95
N ALA A 357 8.10 13.98 6.79
CA ALA A 357 7.23 13.79 7.94
C ALA A 357 7.44 14.86 9.03
N GLU A 358 8.68 15.31 9.27
CA GLU A 358 9.00 16.41 10.19
C GLU A 358 8.44 17.73 9.69
N ARG A 359 8.69 18.07 8.41
CA ARG A 359 8.17 19.29 7.78
C ARG A 359 6.64 19.38 7.84
N LEU A 360 5.96 18.24 7.70
CA LEU A 360 4.50 18.16 7.66
C LEU A 360 3.88 17.88 9.04
N GLY A 361 4.67 17.59 10.08
CA GLY A 361 4.15 17.18 11.39
C GLY A 361 3.37 15.86 11.33
N ARG A 362 4.05 14.75 11.03
CA ARG A 362 3.46 13.40 10.90
C ARG A 362 3.99 12.44 11.98
N PRO A 363 3.56 12.56 13.25
CA PRO A 363 4.16 11.82 14.36
C PRO A 363 4.00 10.30 14.23
N GLY A 364 2.87 9.81 13.71
CA GLY A 364 2.66 8.38 13.47
C GLY A 364 3.59 7.80 12.40
N VAL A 365 3.96 8.60 11.39
CA VAL A 365 4.99 8.20 10.40
C VAL A 365 6.37 8.20 11.03
N LEU A 366 6.71 9.21 11.83
CA LEU A 366 8.00 9.26 12.50
C LEU A 366 8.21 8.05 13.42
N ALA A 367 7.17 7.62 14.13
CA ALA A 367 7.24 6.47 15.02
C ALA A 367 7.48 5.14 14.28
N THR A 368 6.88 4.93 13.09
CA THR A 368 7.18 3.73 12.28
C THR A 368 8.57 3.80 11.63
N LEU A 369 9.04 5.00 11.25
CA LEU A 369 10.40 5.21 10.76
C LEU A 369 11.46 4.99 11.85
N ASP A 370 11.15 5.30 13.12
CA ASP A 370 12.03 4.97 14.25
C ASP A 370 12.18 3.45 14.42
N ARG A 371 11.09 2.70 14.28
CA ARG A 371 11.14 1.23 14.26
C ARG A 371 12.00 0.71 13.11
N ALA A 372 11.84 1.24 11.90
CA ALA A 372 12.65 0.85 10.76
C ALA A 372 14.14 1.18 10.95
N ALA A 373 14.46 2.33 11.56
CA ALA A 373 15.82 2.70 11.91
C ALA A 373 16.44 1.73 12.92
N ALA A 374 15.69 1.29 13.93
CA ALA A 374 16.14 0.27 14.88
C ALA A 374 16.41 -1.08 14.18
N THR A 375 15.58 -1.48 13.20
CA THR A 375 15.83 -2.67 12.37
C THR A 375 17.13 -2.53 11.57
N VAL A 376 17.43 -1.33 11.05
CA VAL A 376 18.71 -1.04 10.36
C VAL A 376 19.89 -1.16 11.32
N ASP A 377 19.80 -0.57 12.51
CA ASP A 377 20.86 -0.66 13.53
C ASP A 377 21.13 -2.14 13.88
N ALA A 378 20.08 -2.94 14.01
CA ALA A 378 20.17 -4.38 14.29
C ALA A 378 20.81 -5.19 13.15
N ALA A 379 20.58 -4.79 11.90
CA ALA A 379 21.17 -5.41 10.71
C ALA A 379 22.66 -5.05 10.56
N ARG A 380 23.08 -3.89 11.10
CA ARG A 380 24.49 -3.46 11.15
C ARG A 380 25.26 -3.99 12.36
N GLY A 381 24.59 -4.73 13.25
CA GLY A 381 25.20 -5.36 14.43
C GLY A 381 25.14 -4.53 15.71
N ASP A 382 24.57 -3.32 15.68
CA ASP A 382 24.41 -2.47 16.88
C ASP A 382 23.12 -2.85 17.63
N LEU A 383 23.18 -3.97 18.35
CA LEU A 383 22.01 -4.55 19.00
C LEU A 383 21.51 -3.72 20.19
N ASP A 384 22.40 -3.02 20.90
CA ASP A 384 22.03 -2.16 22.03
C ASP A 384 21.23 -0.96 21.56
N ARG A 385 21.75 -0.25 20.53
CA ARG A 385 21.03 0.87 19.93
C ARG A 385 19.70 0.43 19.33
N ALA A 386 19.67 -0.73 18.69
CA ALA A 386 18.43 -1.28 18.15
C ALA A 386 17.38 -1.60 19.22
N VAL A 387 17.78 -2.12 20.39
CA VAL A 387 16.86 -2.36 21.52
C VAL A 387 16.25 -1.04 21.97
N THR A 388 17.07 -0.04 22.28
CA THR A 388 16.60 1.29 22.71
C THR A 388 15.72 1.95 21.64
N GLY A 389 16.08 1.80 20.37
CA GLY A 389 15.29 2.30 19.24
C GLY A 389 13.89 1.68 19.17
N HIS A 390 13.80 0.35 19.29
CA HIS A 390 12.52 -0.36 19.30
C HIS A 390 11.66 -0.03 20.52
N GLU A 391 12.24 0.09 21.72
CA GLU A 391 11.51 0.50 22.93
C GLU A 391 10.89 1.89 22.76
N ARG A 392 11.68 2.85 22.28
CA ARG A 392 11.22 4.22 22.02
C ARG A 392 10.13 4.26 20.96
N ALA A 393 10.30 3.50 19.86
CA ALA A 393 9.29 3.41 18.81
C ALA A 393 7.98 2.80 19.32
N ALA A 394 8.06 1.73 20.12
CA ALA A 394 6.88 1.10 20.72
C ALA A 394 6.13 2.06 21.65
N ALA A 395 6.85 2.82 22.49
CA ALA A 395 6.25 3.83 23.36
C ALA A 395 5.55 4.95 22.58
N ARG A 396 6.16 5.44 21.50
CA ARG A 396 5.56 6.46 20.62
C ARG A 396 4.30 5.96 19.92
N LEU A 397 4.34 4.72 19.40
CA LEU A 397 3.19 4.10 18.73
C LEU A 397 2.03 3.83 19.71
N HIS A 398 2.35 3.47 20.95
CA HIS A 398 1.37 3.34 22.02
C HIS A 398 0.66 4.67 22.29
N ALA A 399 1.44 5.74 22.51
CA ALA A 399 0.91 7.07 22.78
C ALA A 399 0.09 7.63 21.61
N ALA A 400 0.46 7.32 20.37
CA ALA A 400 -0.25 7.72 19.16
C ALA A 400 -1.46 6.82 18.81
N GLY A 401 -1.76 5.79 19.60
CA GLY A 401 -2.94 4.95 19.39
C GLY A 401 -2.84 3.98 18.21
N TYR A 402 -1.63 3.50 17.87
CA TYR A 402 -1.38 2.51 16.81
C TYR A 402 -1.04 1.12 17.37
N PRO A 403 -2.02 0.38 17.93
CA PRO A 403 -1.77 -0.86 18.67
C PRO A 403 -1.14 -1.97 17.81
N LEU A 404 -1.48 -2.07 16.52
CA LEU A 404 -0.88 -3.10 15.66
C LEU A 404 0.59 -2.80 15.35
N GLU A 405 0.94 -1.53 15.10
CA GLU A 405 2.33 -1.13 14.88
C GLU A 405 3.14 -1.24 16.18
N GLU A 406 2.54 -0.86 17.32
CA GLU A 406 3.11 -1.06 18.65
C GLU A 406 3.45 -2.54 18.90
N ALA A 407 2.50 -3.45 18.64
CA ALA A 407 2.69 -4.88 18.80
C ALA A 407 3.74 -5.46 17.84
N ARG A 408 3.75 -5.02 16.58
CA ARG A 408 4.80 -5.35 15.59
C ARG A 408 6.18 -4.92 16.08
N THR A 409 6.28 -3.74 16.68
CA THR A 409 7.54 -3.23 17.25
C THR A 409 8.02 -4.12 18.39
N ARG A 410 7.12 -4.52 19.29
CA ARG A 410 7.46 -5.41 20.41
C ARG A 410 7.84 -6.82 19.96
N LEU A 411 7.21 -7.33 18.90
CA LEU A 411 7.63 -8.59 18.29
C LEU A 411 9.05 -8.50 17.73
N ALA A 412 9.40 -7.41 17.04
CA ALA A 412 10.78 -7.17 16.58
C ALA A 412 11.77 -7.08 17.76
N LEU A 413 11.39 -6.39 18.84
CA LEU A 413 12.17 -6.30 20.07
C LEU A 413 12.39 -7.70 20.72
N ALA A 414 11.36 -8.54 20.76
CA ALA A 414 11.47 -9.91 21.28
C ALA A 414 12.48 -10.75 20.49
N ARG A 415 12.46 -10.65 19.16
CA ARG A 415 13.44 -11.30 18.28
C ARG A 415 14.86 -10.79 18.55
N LEU A 416 15.00 -9.50 18.82
CA LEU A 416 16.28 -8.88 19.12
C LEU A 416 16.85 -9.32 20.46
N HIS A 417 16.03 -9.42 21.52
CA HIS A 417 16.47 -9.98 22.80
C HIS A 417 16.93 -11.43 22.67
N ARG A 418 16.28 -12.25 21.84
CA ARG A 418 16.78 -13.62 21.55
C ARG A 418 18.12 -13.62 20.85
N ARG A 419 18.36 -12.71 19.90
CA ARG A 419 19.68 -12.52 19.26
C ARG A 419 20.76 -12.13 20.28
N ARG A 420 20.39 -11.47 21.37
CA ARG A 420 21.26 -11.11 22.50
C ARG A 420 21.37 -12.19 23.59
N ALA A 421 20.72 -13.34 23.41
CA ALA A 421 20.57 -14.39 24.43
C ALA A 421 19.90 -13.90 25.75
N ASP A 422 19.13 -12.81 25.70
CA ASP A 422 18.35 -12.29 26.83
C ASP A 422 16.93 -12.87 26.81
N GLU A 423 16.83 -14.14 27.21
CA GLU A 423 15.56 -14.87 27.19
C GLU A 423 14.49 -14.27 28.13
N PRO A 424 14.80 -13.78 29.36
CA PRO A 424 13.81 -13.07 30.18
C PRO A 424 13.17 -11.87 29.48
N ALA A 425 13.97 -10.98 28.88
CA ALA A 425 13.43 -9.83 28.17
C ALA A 425 12.66 -10.22 26.90
N ALA A 426 13.14 -11.24 26.18
CA ALA A 426 12.43 -11.79 25.03
C ALA A 426 11.02 -12.30 25.41
N ARG A 427 10.89 -13.06 26.49
CA ARG A 427 9.60 -13.57 26.98
C ARG A 427 8.64 -12.43 27.32
N THR A 428 9.11 -11.39 27.99
CA THR A 428 8.31 -10.19 28.31
C THR A 428 7.82 -9.52 27.02
N ALA A 429 8.71 -9.27 26.07
CA ALA A 429 8.35 -8.61 24.80
C ALA A 429 7.35 -9.45 23.97
N PHE A 430 7.51 -10.78 23.93
CA PHE A 430 6.52 -11.68 23.32
C PHE A 430 5.16 -11.62 24.02
N ALA A 431 5.14 -11.64 25.35
CA ALA A 431 3.91 -11.57 26.13
C ALA A 431 3.15 -10.25 25.87
N ASP A 432 3.87 -9.13 25.80
CA ASP A 432 3.29 -7.83 25.49
C ASP A 432 2.74 -7.75 24.06
N ALA A 433 3.50 -8.24 23.07
CA ALA A 433 3.02 -8.31 21.68
C ALA A 433 1.74 -9.17 21.58
N LEU A 434 1.72 -10.35 22.21
CA LEU A 434 0.57 -11.25 22.24
C LEU A 434 -0.65 -10.60 22.92
N ARG A 435 -0.45 -9.90 24.04
CA ARG A 435 -1.52 -9.19 24.74
C ARG A 435 -2.19 -8.16 23.83
N VAL A 436 -1.40 -7.36 23.11
CA VAL A 436 -1.92 -6.33 22.21
C VAL A 436 -2.59 -6.95 20.99
N PHE A 437 -1.96 -7.91 20.30
CA PHE A 437 -2.57 -8.59 19.14
C PHE A 437 -3.85 -9.34 19.49
N THR A 438 -3.90 -9.99 20.65
CA THR A 438 -5.11 -10.71 21.11
C THR A 438 -6.25 -9.74 21.36
N ARG A 439 -5.99 -8.62 22.04
CA ARG A 439 -6.99 -7.57 22.28
C ARG A 439 -7.50 -6.96 20.98
N ALA A 440 -6.61 -6.79 20.00
CA ALA A 440 -6.95 -6.29 18.68
C ALA A 440 -7.75 -7.29 17.81
N GLY A 441 -7.77 -8.57 18.21
CA GLY A 441 -8.33 -9.65 17.41
C GLY A 441 -7.51 -9.96 16.16
N ALA A 442 -6.21 -9.67 16.19
CA ALA A 442 -5.28 -9.84 15.08
C ALA A 442 -4.82 -11.32 14.94
N ARG A 443 -5.69 -12.20 14.44
CA ARG A 443 -5.51 -13.67 14.54
C ARG A 443 -4.22 -14.17 13.90
N SER A 444 -3.91 -13.73 12.67
CA SER A 444 -2.67 -14.11 11.98
C SER A 444 -1.43 -13.75 12.79
N TRP A 445 -1.43 -12.57 13.40
CA TRP A 445 -0.33 -12.10 14.25
C TRP A 445 -0.22 -12.87 15.56
N VAL A 446 -1.33 -13.24 16.18
CA VAL A 446 -1.31 -14.09 17.38
C VAL A 446 -0.69 -15.45 17.06
N THR A 447 -1.12 -16.10 15.97
CA THR A 447 -0.56 -17.38 15.54
C THR A 447 0.93 -17.27 15.25
N LEU A 448 1.34 -16.30 14.43
CA LEU A 448 2.75 -16.06 14.10
C LEU A 448 3.60 -15.82 15.36
N THR A 449 3.12 -14.95 16.26
CA THR A 449 3.86 -14.61 17.48
C THR A 449 3.99 -15.82 18.42
N ARG A 450 2.97 -16.68 18.54
CA ARG A 450 3.06 -17.92 19.32
C ARG A 450 4.08 -18.88 18.72
N THR A 451 4.00 -19.12 17.41
CA THR A 451 4.94 -20.00 16.70
C THR A 451 6.39 -19.53 16.89
N GLU A 452 6.64 -18.23 16.82
CA GLU A 452 7.99 -17.70 17.04
C GLU A 452 8.45 -17.77 18.49
N ARG A 453 7.58 -17.44 19.45
CA ARG A 453 7.87 -17.57 20.88
C ARG A 453 8.22 -19.02 21.25
N ASP A 454 7.47 -19.97 20.71
CA ASP A 454 7.61 -21.40 21.04
C ASP A 454 8.72 -22.08 20.22
N ARG A 455 9.24 -21.43 19.17
CA ARG A 455 10.40 -21.92 18.42
C ARG A 455 11.59 -22.01 19.38
N PRO A 456 12.28 -23.16 19.48
CA PRO A 456 13.48 -23.29 20.31
C PRO A 456 14.51 -22.22 19.95
N THR A 457 15.12 -21.59 20.95
CA THR A 457 16.29 -20.73 20.72
C THR A 457 17.40 -21.66 20.22
N PRO A 458 17.97 -21.43 19.02
CA PRO A 458 19.11 -22.19 18.59
C PRO A 458 20.17 -22.06 19.69
N THR A 459 20.43 -23.15 20.41
CA THR A 459 21.60 -23.21 21.28
C THR A 459 22.78 -22.98 20.35
N PRO A 460 23.67 -22.00 20.63
CA PRO A 460 24.92 -21.91 19.90
C PRO A 460 25.56 -23.29 20.03
N LEU A 461 25.65 -24.03 18.91
CA LEU A 461 26.56 -25.16 18.88
C LEU A 461 27.93 -24.56 19.22
N PRO A 462 28.69 -25.15 20.16
CA PRO A 462 30.04 -24.67 20.43
C PRO A 462 30.75 -24.53 19.10
N GLU A 463 31.30 -23.35 18.81
CA GLU A 463 32.05 -23.07 17.59
C GLU A 463 33.06 -24.21 17.41
N THR A 464 32.78 -25.15 16.52
CA THR A 464 33.78 -26.15 16.16
C THR A 464 34.84 -25.37 15.40
N PRO A 465 36.10 -25.36 15.88
CA PRO A 465 37.14 -24.59 15.24
C PRO A 465 37.17 -24.88 13.74
N SER A 466 37.24 -23.83 12.93
CA SER A 466 37.24 -23.96 11.48
C SER A 466 38.32 -24.96 11.09
N TRP A 467 38.02 -25.91 10.21
CA TRP A 467 39.00 -26.89 9.70
C TRP A 467 40.30 -26.21 9.20
N SER A 468 40.21 -24.93 8.84
CA SER A 468 41.33 -24.09 8.41
C SER A 468 42.32 -23.72 9.53
N GLU A 469 41.89 -23.66 10.79
CA GLU A 469 42.72 -23.28 11.95
C GLU A 469 43.68 -24.41 12.36
N HIS A 470 43.30 -25.66 12.10
CA HIS A 470 44.14 -26.83 12.39
C HIS A 470 45.17 -27.14 11.30
N LEU A 471 45.18 -26.38 10.19
CA LEU A 471 46.01 -26.66 9.02
C LEU A 471 47.00 -25.53 8.72
N THR A 472 48.21 -25.93 8.32
CA THR A 472 49.20 -25.00 7.76
C THR A 472 48.71 -24.42 6.43
N SER A 473 49.26 -23.27 6.00
CA SER A 473 48.90 -22.62 4.73
C SER A 473 49.01 -23.56 3.53
N THR A 474 50.05 -24.38 3.47
CA THR A 474 50.26 -25.38 2.42
C THR A 474 49.22 -26.51 2.48
N GLU A 475 48.89 -27.01 3.67
CA GLU A 475 47.85 -28.03 3.85
C GLU A 475 46.47 -27.51 3.45
N ARG A 476 46.13 -26.26 3.83
CA ARG A 476 44.88 -25.60 3.42
C ARG A 476 44.73 -25.53 1.91
N ASN A 477 45.75 -25.02 1.21
CA ASN A 477 45.70 -24.88 -0.24
C ASN A 477 45.56 -26.23 -0.97
N VAL A 478 46.23 -27.27 -0.47
CA VAL A 478 46.12 -28.64 -0.99
C VAL A 478 44.71 -29.22 -0.75
N VAL A 479 44.18 -29.04 0.46
CA VAL A 479 42.87 -29.57 0.89
C VAL A 479 41.69 -28.88 0.18
N THR A 480 41.74 -27.55 -0.01
CA THR A 480 40.74 -26.79 -0.78
C THR A 480 40.66 -27.26 -2.23
N ARG A 481 41.80 -27.38 -2.92
CA ARG A 481 41.83 -27.87 -4.31
C ARG A 481 41.43 -29.33 -4.41
N ALA A 482 41.75 -30.14 -3.39
CA ALA A 482 41.35 -31.53 -3.35
C ALA A 482 39.82 -31.70 -3.23
N ALA A 483 39.16 -30.86 -2.43
CA ALA A 483 37.71 -30.84 -2.27
C ALA A 483 36.96 -30.31 -3.51
N GLN A 484 37.61 -29.46 -4.31
CA GLN A 484 37.14 -29.05 -5.64
C GLN A 484 37.34 -30.12 -6.73
N GLY A 485 37.83 -31.32 -6.37
CA GLY A 485 37.97 -32.46 -7.29
C GLY A 485 39.29 -32.54 -8.05
N ALA A 486 40.27 -31.66 -7.81
CA ALA A 486 41.53 -31.66 -8.56
C ALA A 486 42.44 -32.85 -8.22
N THR A 487 42.90 -33.64 -9.18
CA THR A 487 43.83 -34.77 -8.95
C THR A 487 45.16 -34.33 -8.31
N ASN A 488 45.89 -35.25 -7.66
CA ASN A 488 47.18 -34.91 -7.02
C ASN A 488 48.19 -34.29 -8.00
N ARG A 489 48.17 -34.71 -9.29
CA ARG A 489 48.97 -34.11 -10.36
C ARG A 489 48.55 -32.67 -10.66
N GLN A 490 47.24 -32.40 -10.75
CA GLN A 490 46.71 -31.04 -10.97
C GLN A 490 47.00 -30.11 -9.79
N ILE A 491 46.91 -30.61 -8.56
CA ILE A 491 47.26 -29.84 -7.35
C ILE A 491 48.76 -29.55 -7.33
N ALA A 492 49.60 -30.54 -7.64
CA ALA A 492 51.06 -30.40 -7.71
C ALA A 492 51.47 -29.31 -8.72
N THR A 493 50.94 -29.39 -9.95
CA THR A 493 51.17 -28.37 -10.97
C THR A 493 50.66 -26.99 -10.53
N GLY A 494 49.44 -26.93 -9.99
CA GLY A 494 48.80 -25.68 -9.64
C GLY A 494 49.35 -24.97 -8.38
N LEU A 495 50.16 -25.66 -7.58
CA LEU A 495 50.85 -25.11 -6.40
C LEU A 495 52.38 -25.13 -6.54
N ALA A 496 52.92 -25.51 -7.70
CA ALA A 496 54.36 -25.70 -7.94
C ALA A 496 55.03 -26.62 -6.90
N LEU A 497 54.38 -27.75 -6.58
CA LEU A 497 54.86 -28.77 -5.64
C LEU A 497 55.09 -30.11 -6.34
N SER A 498 55.89 -31.00 -5.75
CA SER A 498 55.96 -32.38 -6.22
C SER A 498 54.67 -33.15 -5.85
N VAL A 499 54.30 -34.15 -6.66
CA VAL A 499 53.14 -35.03 -6.34
C VAL A 499 53.31 -35.69 -4.96
N LYS A 500 54.55 -36.10 -4.62
CA LYS A 500 54.89 -36.67 -3.32
C LYS A 500 54.67 -35.68 -2.17
N THR A 501 54.92 -34.39 -2.40
CA THR A 501 54.66 -33.33 -1.41
C THR A 501 53.16 -33.12 -1.19
N VAL A 502 52.35 -33.20 -2.26
CA VAL A 502 50.88 -33.13 -2.19
C VAL A 502 50.32 -34.32 -1.42
N GLU A 503 50.78 -35.53 -1.71
CA GLU A 503 50.38 -36.74 -0.99
C GLU A 503 50.72 -36.64 0.49
N ALA A 504 51.94 -36.24 0.83
CA ALA A 504 52.36 -36.06 2.22
C ALA A 504 51.54 -34.96 2.94
N ALA A 505 51.18 -33.88 2.24
CA ALA A 505 50.32 -32.82 2.79
C ALA A 505 48.88 -33.32 3.03
N LEU A 506 48.31 -34.10 2.11
CA LEU A 506 47.00 -34.74 2.30
C LEU A 506 47.04 -35.72 3.47
N THR A 507 48.06 -36.57 3.60
CA THR A 507 48.17 -37.51 4.74
C THR A 507 48.24 -36.77 6.09
N ARG A 508 48.97 -35.66 6.17
CA ARG A 508 49.01 -34.84 7.39
C ARG A 508 47.67 -34.17 7.67
N ALA A 509 47.02 -33.62 6.64
CA ALA A 509 45.69 -33.02 6.77
C ALA A 509 44.63 -34.05 7.20
N TYR A 510 44.67 -35.27 6.65
CA TYR A 510 43.77 -36.37 7.00
C TYR A 510 43.87 -36.69 8.49
N ARG A 511 45.11 -36.77 9.00
CA ARG A 511 45.37 -37.02 10.42
C ARG A 511 44.90 -35.88 11.31
N LYS A 512 45.13 -34.62 10.90
CA LYS A 512 44.75 -33.42 11.67
C LYS A 512 43.24 -33.20 11.70
N LEU A 513 42.54 -33.56 10.62
CA LEU A 513 41.09 -33.39 10.49
C LEU A 513 40.29 -34.67 10.84
N GLY A 514 40.97 -35.76 11.22
CA GLY A 514 40.32 -37.04 11.54
C GLY A 514 39.68 -37.75 10.34
N ALA A 515 40.04 -37.38 9.11
CA ALA A 515 39.49 -37.96 7.89
C ALA A 515 40.27 -39.21 7.44
N ARG A 516 39.55 -40.24 7.00
CA ARG A 516 40.08 -41.50 6.46
C ARG A 516 40.04 -41.54 4.94
N SER A 517 39.31 -40.63 4.32
CA SER A 517 39.19 -40.55 2.87
C SER A 517 39.09 -39.12 2.35
N ARG A 518 39.36 -38.98 1.05
CA ARG A 518 39.19 -37.73 0.33
C ARG A 518 37.75 -37.23 0.34
N VAL A 519 36.78 -38.15 0.30
CA VAL A 519 35.34 -37.87 0.36
C VAL A 519 34.95 -37.30 1.72
N GLU A 520 35.52 -37.85 2.80
CA GLU A 520 35.31 -37.32 4.16
C GLU A 520 35.90 -35.91 4.33
N ILE A 521 37.07 -35.62 3.76
CA ILE A 521 37.61 -34.25 3.74
C ILE A 521 36.67 -33.30 3.00
N THR A 522 36.14 -33.67 1.83
CA THR A 522 35.18 -32.83 1.11
C THR A 522 33.93 -32.57 1.95
N ARG A 523 33.45 -33.58 2.68
CA ARG A 523 32.32 -33.42 3.61
C ARG A 523 32.64 -32.50 4.79
N ILE A 524 33.83 -32.58 5.37
CA ILE A 524 34.28 -31.72 6.49
C ILE A 524 34.37 -30.25 6.03
N ILE A 525 34.88 -30.00 4.82
CA ILE A 525 34.98 -28.63 4.29
C ILE A 525 33.62 -28.07 3.90
N LEU A 526 32.79 -28.85 3.21
CA LEU A 526 31.45 -28.41 2.80
C LEU A 526 30.51 -28.25 4.01
N GLY A 527 30.67 -29.07 5.05
CA GLY A 527 29.96 -28.93 6.32
C GLY A 527 30.40 -27.75 7.17
N GLY A 528 31.61 -27.21 6.93
CA GLY A 528 32.12 -25.99 7.57
C GLY A 528 31.92 -24.71 6.74
N ALA A 529 31.38 -24.80 5.52
CA ALA A 529 31.10 -23.66 4.63
C ALA A 529 29.63 -23.20 4.66
N GLY A 530 28.82 -23.78 5.55
CA GLY A 530 27.39 -23.48 5.72
C GLY A 530 27.00 -23.11 7.16
N GLY A 531 27.93 -22.52 7.92
CA GLY A 531 27.70 -21.97 9.26
C GLY A 531 27.59 -20.46 9.23
#